data_AF-A0A1M5TVP4-F1
#
_entry.id   AF-A0A1M5TVP4-F1
#
_cell.length_a   1.000
_cell.length_b   1.000
_cell.length_c   1.000
_cell.angle_alpha   90.00
_cell.angle_beta   90.00
_cell.angle_gamma   90.00
#
_symmetry.space_group_name_H-M   'P 1'
#
loop_
_entity.id
_entity.type
_entity.pdbx_description
1 polymer ?
#
loop_
_entity_poly.entity_id
_entity_poly.type
_entity_poly.pdbx_seq_one_letter_code
_entity_poly.pdbx_strand_id
1 'polypeptide(L)'
;MKTKFGTVEFFGFLGLAIWALVVLLRPLHISDNSIFMFFLGILPNLGAPWGLTMFLKWFVQFFKKSYSYKIHLAICALVFILVLTSEIVFDIFFGSSFDCADMVVTLLGQLTIFTVPIIKKYQSIL
;
A
#
# COMPACT_ATOMS: atom_id res chain seq x y z
N MET A 1 2.23 11.17 22.46
CA MET A 1 3.01 11.61 21.27
C MET A 1 2.00 11.93 20.18
N LYS A 2 1.84 13.21 19.76
CA LYS A 2 0.87 13.55 18.70
C LYS A 2 1.44 13.12 17.35
N THR A 3 0.99 11.99 16.80
CA THR A 3 1.20 11.66 15.39
C THR A 3 0.48 12.73 14.57
N LYS A 4 1.25 13.62 13.94
CA LYS A 4 0.67 14.66 13.09
C LYS A 4 0.12 13.95 11.84
N PHE A 5 -1.19 14.05 11.62
CA PHE A 5 -1.84 13.48 10.44
C PHE A 5 -1.20 14.08 9.19
N GLY A 6 -0.45 13.26 8.45
CA GLY A 6 0.28 13.66 7.27
C GLY A 6 -0.19 12.89 6.04
N THR A 7 0.46 13.14 4.92
CA THR A 7 0.13 12.51 3.63
C THR A 7 0.21 10.98 3.70
N VAL A 8 1.18 10.42 4.43
CA VAL A 8 1.32 8.96 4.58
C VAL A 8 0.14 8.37 5.35
N GLU A 9 -0.33 9.04 6.41
CA GLU A 9 -1.53 8.63 7.15
C GLU A 9 -2.77 8.67 6.26
N PHE A 10 -2.92 9.74 5.46
CA PHE A 10 -4.02 9.85 4.50
C PHE A 10 -4.05 8.68 3.52
N PHE A 11 -2.93 8.37 2.86
CA PHE A 11 -2.84 7.22 1.96
C PHE A 11 -3.06 5.89 2.69
N GLY A 12 -2.52 5.73 3.90
CA GLY A 12 -2.69 4.53 4.69
C GLY A 12 -4.14 4.25 5.04
N PHE A 13 -4.87 5.24 5.57
CA PHE A 13 -6.29 5.09 5.87
C PHE A 13 -7.14 4.91 4.60
N LEU A 14 -6.84 5.63 3.52
CA LEU A 14 -7.49 5.44 2.23
C LEU A 14 -7.27 4.01 1.71
N GLY A 15 -6.04 3.51 1.80
CA GLY A 15 -5.68 2.17 1.39
C GLY A 15 -6.39 1.10 2.21
N LEU A 16 -6.45 1.25 3.54
CA LEU A 16 -7.22 0.36 4.41
C LEU A 16 -8.72 0.38 4.07
N ALA A 17 -9.29 1.55 3.77
CA ALA A 17 -10.69 1.67 3.36
C ALA A 17 -10.95 0.96 2.02
N ILE A 18 -10.07 1.15 1.03
CA ILE A 18 -10.13 0.45 -0.27
C ILE A 18 -10.04 -1.05 -0.07
N TRP A 19 -9.04 -1.51 0.69
CA TRP A 19 -8.85 -2.94 0.96
C TRP A 19 -10.07 -3.55 1.67
N ALA A 20 -10.56 -2.90 2.73
CA ALA A 20 -11.74 -3.38 3.46
C ALA A 20 -12.98 -3.42 2.57
N LEU A 21 -13.19 -2.39 1.74
CA LEU A 21 -14.29 -2.36 0.78
C LEU A 21 -14.19 -3.56 -0.19
N VAL A 22 -13.01 -3.83 -0.76
CA VAL A 22 -12.84 -4.96 -1.69
C VAL A 22 -13.10 -6.30 -1.00
N VAL A 23 -12.61 -6.49 0.23
CA VAL A 23 -12.85 -7.72 1.02
C VAL A 23 -14.35 -7.94 1.24
N LEU A 24 -15.13 -6.87 1.44
CA LEU A 24 -16.58 -6.96 1.61
C LEU A 24 -17.33 -7.18 0.28
N LEU A 25 -16.86 -6.57 -0.82
CA LEU A 25 -17.54 -6.63 -2.12
C LEU A 25 -17.23 -7.92 -2.90
N ARG A 26 -16.01 -8.45 -2.79
CA ARG A 26 -15.54 -9.61 -3.57
C ARG A 26 -16.44 -10.85 -3.42
N PRO A 27 -16.92 -11.23 -2.21
CA PRO A 27 -17.79 -12.40 -2.04
C PRO A 27 -19.21 -12.20 -2.57
N LEU A 28 -19.65 -10.94 -2.75
CA LEU A 28 -21.03 -10.61 -3.07
C LEU A 28 -21.37 -10.78 -4.57
N HIS A 29 -20.37 -11.01 -5.43
CA HIS A 29 -20.55 -11.21 -6.88
C HIS A 29 -21.50 -10.17 -7.53
N ILE A 30 -21.34 -8.90 -7.14
CA ILE A 30 -22.32 -7.83 -7.42
C ILE A 30 -22.46 -7.53 -8.93
N SER A 31 -21.49 -7.92 -9.75
CA SER A 31 -21.49 -7.63 -11.18
C SER A 31 -20.65 -8.63 -11.96
N ASP A 32 -21.18 -9.14 -13.07
CA ASP A 32 -20.44 -9.97 -14.04
C ASP A 32 -19.54 -9.12 -14.98
N ASN A 33 -19.46 -7.80 -14.76
CA ASN A 33 -18.61 -6.93 -15.55
C ASN A 33 -17.13 -7.24 -15.31
N SER A 34 -16.44 -7.70 -16.34
CA SER A 34 -15.03 -8.10 -16.29
C SER A 34 -14.09 -6.98 -15.86
N ILE A 35 -14.39 -5.72 -16.20
CA ILE A 35 -13.60 -4.56 -15.79
C ILE A 35 -13.74 -4.33 -14.28
N PHE A 36 -14.97 -4.44 -13.76
CA PHE A 36 -15.22 -4.29 -12.33
C PHE A 36 -14.51 -5.38 -11.53
N MET A 37 -14.58 -6.63 -11.99
CA MET A 37 -13.88 -7.75 -11.38
C MET A 37 -12.36 -7.60 -11.42
N PHE A 38 -11.81 -7.08 -12.52
CA PHE A 38 -10.38 -6.75 -12.62
C PHE A 38 -9.96 -5.73 -11.56
N PHE A 39 -10.69 -4.62 -11.40
CA PHE A 39 -10.38 -3.64 -10.35
C PHE A 39 -10.50 -4.22 -8.95
N LEU A 40 -11.52 -5.04 -8.67
CA LEU A 40 -11.64 -5.77 -7.40
C LEU A 40 -10.51 -6.79 -7.18
N GLY A 41 -9.89 -7.29 -8.25
CA GLY A 41 -8.69 -8.13 -8.20
C GLY A 41 -7.48 -7.36 -7.67
N ILE A 42 -7.18 -6.22 -8.30
CA ILE A 42 -5.91 -5.50 -8.11
C ILE A 42 -5.92 -4.46 -6.96
N LEU A 43 -7.09 -3.92 -6.59
CA LEU A 43 -7.20 -2.86 -5.58
C LEU A 43 -6.66 -3.23 -4.18
N PRO A 44 -6.76 -4.49 -3.70
CA PRO A 44 -6.11 -4.91 -2.46
C PRO A 44 -4.59 -4.75 -2.47
N ASN A 45 -3.95 -4.95 -3.63
CA ASN A 45 -2.51 -4.78 -3.82
C ASN A 45 -2.07 -3.31 -3.92
N LEU A 46 -3.04 -2.38 -4.00
CA LEU A 46 -2.81 -0.96 -3.70
C LEU A 46 -3.05 -0.66 -2.22
N GLY A 47 -4.20 -1.10 -1.71
CA GLY A 47 -4.73 -0.68 -0.42
C GLY A 47 -3.97 -1.24 0.78
N ALA A 48 -3.74 -2.56 0.81
CA ALA A 48 -3.01 -3.20 1.91
C ALA A 48 -1.55 -2.70 2.01
N PRO A 49 -0.80 -2.54 0.91
CA PRO A 49 0.56 -2.01 0.98
C PRO A 49 0.62 -0.55 1.46
N TRP A 50 -0.33 0.31 1.09
CA TRP A 50 -0.42 1.66 1.68
C TRP A 50 -0.67 1.63 3.19
N GLY A 51 -1.61 0.78 3.63
CA GLY A 51 -1.90 0.56 5.04
C GLY A 51 -0.66 0.08 5.80
N LEU A 52 0.05 -0.92 5.26
CA LEU A 52 1.26 -1.46 5.87
C LEU A 52 2.39 -0.42 5.97
N THR A 53 2.59 0.39 4.92
CA THR A 53 3.58 1.49 4.94
C THR A 53 3.28 2.50 6.06
N MET A 54 2.00 2.84 6.26
CA MET A 54 1.58 3.70 7.38
C MET A 54 1.85 3.04 8.74
N PHE A 55 1.49 1.76 8.92
CA PHE A 55 1.74 1.04 10.16
C PHE A 55 3.23 0.94 10.49
N LEU A 56 4.07 0.62 9.51
CA LEU A 56 5.53 0.56 9.69
C LEU A 56 6.12 1.94 9.99
N LYS A 57 5.58 3.01 9.40
CA LYS A 57 5.96 4.38 9.79
C LYS A 57 5.66 4.63 11.26
N TRP A 58 4.46 4.32 11.74
CA TRP A 58 4.10 4.50 13.16
C TRP A 58 4.95 3.64 14.08
N PHE A 59 5.20 2.39 13.70
CA PHE A 59 6.08 1.49 14.42
C PHE A 59 7.49 2.08 14.54
N VAL A 60 8.07 2.56 13.44
CA VAL A 60 9.38 3.21 13.48
C VAL A 60 9.34 4.48 14.32
N GLN A 61 8.30 5.31 14.24
CA GLN A 61 8.16 6.51 15.06
C GLN A 61 8.01 6.21 16.56
N PHE A 62 7.44 5.06 16.90
CA PHE A 62 7.32 4.58 18.28
C PHE A 62 8.70 4.26 18.88
N PHE A 63 9.57 3.56 18.14
CA PHE A 63 10.91 3.20 18.61
C PHE A 63 11.98 4.29 18.37
N LYS A 64 11.88 5.01 17.25
CA LYS A 64 12.78 6.07 16.82
C LYS A 64 12.01 7.38 16.73
N LYS A 65 12.35 8.35 17.57
CA LYS A 65 11.69 9.67 17.56
C LYS A 65 11.88 10.45 16.24
N SER A 66 12.85 10.07 15.40
CA SER A 66 13.12 10.74 14.12
C SER A 66 12.68 9.90 12.91
N TYR A 67 11.96 10.55 12.00
CA TYR A 67 11.51 9.97 10.73
C TYR A 67 12.11 10.77 9.57
N SER A 68 12.95 10.12 8.75
CA SER A 68 13.63 10.74 7.61
C SER A 68 13.17 10.13 6.29
N TYR A 69 13.46 10.81 5.17
CA TYR A 69 13.12 10.29 3.83
C TYR A 69 13.82 8.95 3.53
N LYS A 70 15.04 8.74 4.04
CA LYS A 70 15.78 7.48 3.89
C LYS A 70 15.06 6.32 4.57
N ILE A 71 14.55 6.57 5.78
CA ILE A 71 13.74 5.59 6.52
C ILE A 71 12.44 5.32 5.76
N HIS A 72 11.79 6.36 5.22
CA HIS A 72 10.56 6.19 4.44
C HIS A 72 10.79 5.35 3.17
N LEU A 73 11.88 5.61 2.43
CA LEU A 73 12.26 4.81 1.27
C LEU A 73 12.49 3.34 1.66
N ALA A 74 13.23 3.10 2.75
CA ALA A 74 13.48 1.75 3.25
C ALA A 74 12.19 1.02 3.63
N ILE A 75 11.21 1.72 4.24
CA ILE A 75 9.89 1.14 4.50
C ILE A 75 9.17 0.78 3.20
N CYS A 76 9.14 1.69 2.22
CA CYS A 76 8.45 1.42 0.94
C CYS A 76 9.09 0.23 0.19
N ALA A 77 10.43 0.16 0.17
CA ALA A 77 11.15 -0.96 -0.41
C ALA A 77 10.88 -2.28 0.34
N LEU A 78 10.88 -2.25 1.68
CA LEU A 78 10.53 -3.42 2.50
C LEU A 78 9.12 -3.91 2.21
N VAL A 79 8.14 -3.00 2.16
CA VAL A 79 6.75 -3.34 1.84
C VAL A 79 6.63 -3.96 0.45
N PHE A 80 7.31 -3.40 -0.55
CA PHE A 80 7.33 -3.98 -1.89
C PHE A 80 7.91 -5.41 -1.90
N ILE A 81 9.02 -5.65 -1.19
CA ILE A 81 9.61 -6.99 -1.05
C ILE A 81 8.65 -7.95 -0.35
N LEU A 82 7.94 -7.50 0.69
CA LEU A 82 6.97 -8.33 1.40
C LEU A 82 5.80 -8.73 0.50
N VAL A 83 5.30 -7.82 -0.34
CA VAL A 83 4.23 -8.12 -1.31
C VAL A 83 4.73 -9.06 -2.40
N LEU A 84 5.93 -8.81 -2.95
CA LEU A 84 6.53 -9.75 -3.91
C LEU A 84 6.67 -11.16 -3.30
N THR A 85 7.09 -11.22 -2.05
CA THR A 85 7.21 -12.49 -1.32
C THR A 85 5.85 -13.15 -1.11
N SER A 86 4.79 -12.37 -0.81
CA SER A 86 3.45 -12.94 -0.66
C SER A 86 2.94 -13.53 -1.96
N GLU A 87 3.15 -12.86 -3.10
CA GLU A 87 2.78 -13.40 -4.42
C GLU A 87 3.50 -14.73 -4.72
N ILE A 88 4.82 -14.80 -4.46
CA ILE A 88 5.59 -16.04 -4.62
C ILE A 88 5.05 -17.17 -3.73
N VAL A 89 4.68 -16.85 -2.48
CA VAL A 89 4.09 -17.84 -1.56
C VAL A 89 2.71 -18.31 -2.06
N PHE A 90 1.87 -17.40 -2.57
CA PHE A 90 0.58 -17.76 -3.15
C PHE A 90 0.71 -18.65 -4.39
N ASP A 91 1.70 -18.39 -5.24
CA ASP A 91 2.00 -19.20 -6.42
C ASP A 91 2.45 -20.61 -6.06
N ILE A 92 3.44 -20.73 -5.17
CA ILE A 92 4.01 -22.02 -4.79
C ILE A 92 3.03 -22.88 -3.99
N PHE A 93 2.29 -22.29 -3.03
CA PHE A 93 1.54 -23.07 -2.04
C PHE A 93 0.02 -23.12 -2.29
N PHE A 94 -0.53 -22.17 -3.04
CA PHE A 94 -1.98 -22.07 -3.26
C PHE A 94 -2.38 -22.25 -4.73
N GLY A 95 -1.40 -22.48 -5.62
CA GLY A 95 -1.63 -22.74 -7.04
C GLY A 95 -2.21 -21.54 -7.81
N SER A 96 -2.08 -20.34 -7.25
CA SER A 96 -2.50 -19.09 -7.90
C SER A 96 -1.37 -18.56 -8.76
N SER A 97 -1.57 -18.42 -10.06
CA SER A 97 -0.53 -17.85 -10.92
C SER A 97 -0.10 -16.46 -10.46
N PHE A 98 1.20 -16.22 -10.47
CA PHE A 98 1.79 -14.90 -10.19
C PHE A 98 1.16 -13.80 -11.05
N ASP A 99 0.56 -12.79 -10.42
CA ASP A 99 -0.12 -11.69 -11.13
C ASP A 99 0.79 -10.47 -11.30
N CYS A 100 1.26 -10.27 -12.54
CA CYS A 100 2.06 -9.11 -12.90
C CYS A 100 1.31 -7.77 -12.71
N ALA A 101 -0.02 -7.75 -12.87
CA ALA A 101 -0.81 -6.54 -12.67
C ALA A 101 -0.80 -6.13 -11.19
N ASP A 102 -0.89 -7.10 -10.28
CA ASP A 102 -0.80 -6.87 -8.84
C ASP A 102 0.56 -6.26 -8.46
N MET A 103 1.63 -6.77 -9.05
CA MET A 103 2.98 -6.22 -8.83
C MET A 103 3.15 -4.80 -9.39
N VAL A 104 2.60 -4.52 -10.57
CA VAL A 104 2.64 -3.17 -11.17
C VAL A 104 1.86 -2.18 -10.30
N VAL A 105 0.66 -2.56 -9.85
CA VAL A 105 -0.17 -1.71 -8.98
C VAL A 105 0.52 -1.45 -7.64
N THR A 106 1.13 -2.48 -7.05
CA THR A 106 1.90 -2.34 -5.82
C THR A 106 3.08 -1.38 -6.01
N LEU A 107 3.84 -1.51 -7.10
CA LEU A 107 4.98 -0.64 -7.40
C LEU A 107 4.52 0.81 -7.54
N LEU A 108 3.48 1.07 -8.34
CA LEU A 108 2.92 2.40 -8.52
C LEU A 108 2.42 2.96 -7.18
N GLY A 109 1.74 2.16 -6.37
CA GLY A 109 1.29 2.52 -5.04
C GLY A 109 2.44 2.92 -4.12
N GLN A 110 3.52 2.15 -4.08
CA GLN A 110 4.69 2.49 -3.26
C GLN A 110 5.40 3.74 -3.76
N LEU A 111 5.48 3.95 -5.08
CA LEU A 111 6.01 5.19 -5.65
C LEU A 111 5.16 6.41 -5.27
N THR A 112 3.83 6.31 -5.30
CA THR A 112 2.96 7.44 -4.94
C THR A 112 3.05 7.79 -3.46
N ILE A 113 2.98 6.79 -2.58
CA ILE A 113 3.04 7.05 -1.13
C ILE A 113 4.42 7.57 -0.70
N PHE A 114 5.48 7.24 -1.45
CA PHE A 114 6.82 7.78 -1.25
C PHE A 114 7.00 9.22 -1.77
N THR A 115 6.58 9.49 -3.00
CA THR A 115 6.87 10.76 -3.70
C THR A 115 6.00 11.92 -3.24
N VAL A 116 4.69 11.70 -3.04
CA VAL A 116 3.75 12.79 -2.70
C VAL A 116 4.11 13.51 -1.39
N PRO A 117 4.48 12.83 -0.28
CA PRO A 117 4.93 13.51 0.92
C PRO A 117 6.20 14.37 0.71
N ILE A 118 7.10 13.93 -0.17
CA ILE A 118 8.35 14.65 -0.48
C ILE A 118 8.04 15.92 -1.28
N ILE A 119 7.21 15.81 -2.32
CA ILE A 119 6.81 16.95 -3.15
C ILE A 119 6.08 18.00 -2.29
N LYS A 120 5.11 17.59 -1.46
CA LYS A 120 4.40 18.50 -0.56
C LYS A 120 5.34 19.21 0.42
N LYS A 121 6.37 18.51 0.93
CA LYS A 121 7.37 19.12 1.78
C LYS A 121 8.21 20.16 1.03
N TYR A 122 8.60 19.89 -0.21
CA TYR A 122 9.36 20.82 -1.04
C TYR A 122 8.56 22.10 -1.35
N GLN A 123 7.28 21.95 -1.71
CA GLN A 123 6.39 23.09 -1.98
C GLN A 123 6.13 23.97 -0.74
N SER A 124 6.15 23.40 0.47
CA SER A 124 5.96 24.18 1.70
C SER A 124 7.16 25.05 2.12
N ILE A 125 8.31 24.90 1.44
CA ILE A 125 9.57 25.62 1.73
C ILE A 125 9.75 26.83 0.79
N LEU A 126 9.04 26.85 -0.35
CA LEU A 126 8.97 27.96 -1.29
C LEU A 126 7.89 28.96 -0.87
#